data_AF-A0A943IQB2-F1
#
_entry.id   AF-A0A943IQB2-F1
#
_cell.length_a   1.000
_cell.length_b   1.000
_cell.length_c   1.000
_cell.angle_alpha   90.00
_cell.angle_beta   90.00
_cell.angle_gamma   90.00
#
_symmetry.space_group_name_H-M   'P 1'
#
loop_
_entity.id
_entity.type
_entity.pdbx_description
1 polymer ?
#
loop_
_entity_poly.entity_id
_entity_poly.type
_entity_poly.pdbx_seq_one_letter_code
_entity_poly.pdbx_strand_id
1 'polypeptide(L)'
;MKQHSQPRLVKDERDAQIDTRSRSAALDFVIAATQVLTLICLVKGNPAWKGSLALLFIGAAAALFYKYDQYKERLYIQVGVVLGIVGVALLVWFGIMG
;
A
#
# COMPACT_ATOMS: atom_id res chain seq x y z
N MET A 1 12.20 16.86 -37.27
CA MET A 1 10.72 16.73 -37.28
C MET A 1 10.18 17.46 -36.05
N LYS A 2 9.48 18.58 -36.23
CA LYS A 2 8.92 19.35 -35.10
C LYS A 2 7.60 18.70 -34.70
N GLN A 3 7.61 18.02 -33.56
CA GLN A 3 6.46 17.31 -33.02
C GLN A 3 5.52 18.33 -32.37
N HIS A 4 4.56 18.83 -33.15
CA HIS A 4 3.48 19.68 -32.64
C HIS A 4 2.68 18.89 -31.62
N SER A 5 2.93 19.17 -30.34
CA SER A 5 2.16 18.61 -29.22
C SER A 5 0.87 19.41 -29.08
N GLN A 6 -0.13 19.06 -29.89
CA GLN A 6 -1.52 19.47 -29.63
C GLN A 6 -1.92 18.93 -28.25
N PRO A 7 -2.50 19.75 -27.34
CA PRO A 7 -3.05 19.25 -26.10
C PRO A 7 -4.19 18.28 -26.43
N ARG A 8 -4.01 16.99 -26.14
CA ARG A 8 -5.08 16.00 -26.35
C ARG A 8 -6.13 16.17 -25.25
N LEU A 9 -7.35 16.48 -25.67
CA LEU A 9 -8.52 16.73 -24.81
C LEU A 9 -9.22 15.46 -24.32
N VAL A 10 -8.89 14.29 -24.88
CA VAL A 10 -9.53 13.01 -24.57
C VAL A 10 -8.53 12.12 -23.84
N LYS A 11 -8.93 11.60 -22.67
CA LYS A 11 -8.13 10.67 -21.87
C LYS A 11 -8.18 9.29 -22.53
N ASP A 12 -7.05 8.87 -23.09
CA ASP A 12 -6.93 7.60 -23.82
C ASP A 12 -6.50 6.46 -22.87
N GLU A 13 -6.55 5.21 -23.34
CA GLU A 13 -6.07 4.05 -22.56
C GLU A 13 -4.61 4.19 -22.08
N ARG A 14 -3.78 4.93 -22.82
CA ARG A 14 -2.41 5.28 -22.41
C ARG A 14 -2.39 6.16 -21.17
N ASP A 15 -3.29 7.12 -21.07
CA ASP A 15 -3.37 8.02 -19.92
C ASP A 15 -3.84 7.26 -18.67
N ALA A 16 -4.72 6.27 -18.84
CA ALA A 16 -5.10 5.35 -17.76
C ALA A 16 -3.92 4.47 -17.30
N GLN A 17 -3.07 3.99 -18.23
CA GLN A 17 -1.85 3.26 -17.88
C GLN A 17 -0.80 4.14 -17.18
N ILE A 18 -0.68 5.41 -17.59
CA ILE A 18 0.24 6.37 -16.94
C ILE A 18 -0.25 6.69 -15.53
N ASP A 19 -1.56 6.91 -15.35
CA ASP A 19 -2.19 7.20 -14.06
C ASP A 19 -2.05 6.03 -13.08
N THR A 20 -2.30 4.80 -13.54
CA THR A 20 -2.10 3.59 -12.73
C THR A 20 -0.64 3.38 -12.35
N ARG A 21 0.30 3.59 -13.29
CA ARG A 21 1.74 3.46 -13.02
C ARG A 21 2.24 4.54 -12.06
N SER A 22 1.79 5.78 -12.22
CA SER A 22 2.19 6.88 -11.32
C SER A 22 1.65 6.66 -9.91
N ARG A 23 0.40 6.19 -9.79
CA ARG A 23 -0.19 5.80 -8.51
C ARG A 23 0.53 4.62 -7.86
N SER A 24 0.92 3.61 -8.64
CA SER A 24 1.74 2.49 -8.14
C SER A 24 3.09 2.98 -7.62
N ALA A 25 3.80 3.80 -8.40
CA ALA A 25 5.11 4.33 -8.00
C ALA A 25 5.03 5.21 -6.75
N ALA A 26 3.98 6.02 -6.61
CA ALA A 26 3.74 6.81 -5.40
C ALA A 26 3.48 5.91 -4.18
N LEU A 27 2.69 4.84 -4.34
CA LEU A 27 2.44 3.87 -3.28
C LEU A 27 3.73 3.13 -2.89
N ASP A 28 4.54 2.69 -3.85
CA ASP A 28 5.82 2.03 -3.58
C ASP A 28 6.78 2.95 -2.82
N PHE A 29 6.81 4.24 -3.18
CA PHE A 29 7.60 5.24 -2.47
C PHE A 29 7.10 5.45 -1.03
N VAL A 30 5.78 5.57 -0.84
CA VAL A 30 5.19 5.70 0.51
C VAL A 30 5.49 4.47 1.35
N ILE A 31 5.37 3.26 0.79
CA ILE A 31 5.70 2.01 1.48
C ILE A 31 7.17 2.01 1.92
N ALA A 32 8.09 2.37 1.02
CA ALA A 32 9.51 2.46 1.32
C ALA A 32 9.78 3.50 2.43
N ALA A 33 9.17 4.68 2.35
CA ALA A 33 9.28 5.71 3.37
C ALA A 33 8.74 5.24 4.74
N THR A 34 7.58 4.57 4.75
CA THR A 34 7.00 3.99 5.97
C THR A 34 7.90 2.90 6.56
N GLN A 35 8.54 2.07 5.74
CA GLN A 35 9.51 1.07 6.21
C GLN A 35 10.74 1.73 6.84
N VAL A 36 11.32 2.75 6.21
CA VAL A 36 12.43 3.51 6.79
C VAL A 36 12.04 4.17 8.10
N LEU A 37 10.86 4.81 8.16
CA LEU A 37 10.33 5.39 9.39
C LEU A 37 10.14 4.33 10.49
N THR A 38 9.63 3.14 10.13
CA THR A 38 9.45 2.02 11.05
C THR A 38 10.79 1.59 11.66
N LEU A 39 11.85 1.49 10.85
CA LEU A 39 13.20 1.16 11.33
C LEU A 39 13.76 2.25 12.25
N ILE A 40 13.57 3.52 11.90
CA ILE A 40 14.01 4.65 12.76
C ILE A 40 13.29 4.60 14.11
N CYS A 41 11.97 4.38 14.11
CA CYS A 41 11.18 4.25 15.34
C CYS A 41 11.61 3.04 16.18
N LEU A 42 11.97 1.92 15.53
CA LEU A 42 12.49 0.72 16.20
C LEU A 42 13.84 1.00 16.88
N VAL A 43 14.77 1.64 16.17
CA VAL A 43 16.10 1.99 16.71
C VAL A 43 16.00 2.99 17.86
N LYS A 44 15.06 3.94 17.79
CA LYS A 44 14.78 4.88 18.89
C LYS A 44 14.01 4.28 20.06
N GLY A 45 13.59 3.00 19.98
CA GLY A 45 12.78 2.36 21.01
C GLY A 45 11.36 2.91 21.15
N ASN A 46 10.88 3.70 20.19
CA ASN A 46 9.54 4.29 20.24
C ASN A 46 8.50 3.26 19.75
N PRO A 47 7.43 2.95 20.52
CA PRO A 47 6.42 1.96 20.12
C PRO A 47 5.68 2.27 18.81
N ALA A 48 5.81 3.49 18.26
CA ALA A 48 5.26 3.90 16.97
C ALA A 48 5.61 2.98 15.79
N TRP A 49 6.74 2.24 15.84
CA TRP A 49 7.08 1.26 14.80
C TRP A 49 6.00 0.17 14.66
N LYS A 50 5.32 -0.18 15.77
CA LYS A 50 4.24 -1.18 15.78
C LYS A 50 3.02 -0.68 14.99
N GLY A 51 2.66 0.59 15.16
CA GLY A 51 1.57 1.22 14.41
C GLY A 51 1.86 1.31 12.92
N SER A 52 3.08 1.71 12.54
CA SER A 52 3.52 1.74 11.13
C SER A 52 3.50 0.34 10.50
N LEU A 53 3.96 -0.69 11.22
CA LEU A 53 3.93 -2.07 10.76
C LEU A 53 2.50 -2.58 10.60
N ALA A 54 1.62 -2.23 11.54
CA ALA A 54 0.21 -2.59 11.48
C ALA A 54 -0.49 -1.99 10.25
N LEU A 55 -0.22 -0.73 9.93
CA LEU A 55 -0.71 -0.06 8.72
C LEU A 55 -0.20 -0.74 7.44
N LEU A 56 1.06 -1.20 7.41
CA LEU A 56 1.60 -1.96 6.27
C LEU A 56 0.86 -3.28 6.07
N PHE A 57 0.59 -4.03 7.14
CA PHE A 57 -0.16 -5.29 7.07
C PHE A 57 -1.61 -5.08 6.60
N ILE A 58 -2.28 -4.04 7.09
CA ILE A 58 -3.65 -3.70 6.67
C ILE A 58 -3.68 -3.24 5.21
N GLY A 59 -2.72 -2.40 4.79
CA GLY A 59 -2.60 -1.98 3.39
C GLY A 59 -2.35 -3.15 2.44
N ALA A 60 -1.48 -4.08 2.83
CA ALA A 60 -1.23 -5.30 2.07
C ALA A 60 -2.48 -6.20 2.00
N ALA A 61 -3.20 -6.36 3.11
CA ALA A 61 -4.48 -7.07 3.14
C ALA A 61 -5.50 -6.44 2.18
N ALA A 62 -5.66 -5.12 2.20
CA ALA A 62 -6.55 -4.41 1.28
C ALA A 62 -6.17 -4.62 -0.20
N ALA A 63 -4.87 -4.62 -0.52
CA ALA A 63 -4.40 -4.92 -1.87
C ALA A 63 -4.70 -6.36 -2.31
N LEU A 64 -4.59 -7.32 -1.39
CA LEU A 64 -4.96 -8.72 -1.61
C LEU A 64 -6.47 -8.90 -1.79
N PHE A 65 -7.30 -8.18 -1.03
CA PHE A 65 -8.76 -8.15 -1.25
C PHE A 65 -9.12 -7.57 -2.62
N TYR A 66 -8.45 -6.50 -3.04
CA TYR A 66 -8.67 -5.93 -4.38
C TYR A 66 -8.27 -6.92 -5.49
N LYS A 67 -7.16 -7.64 -5.33
CA LYS A 67 -6.80 -8.73 -6.25
C LYS A 67 -7.80 -9.90 -6.21
N TYR A 68 -8.36 -10.22 -5.04
CA TYR A 68 -9.43 -11.22 -4.95
C TYR A 68 -10.66 -10.80 -5.75
N ASP A 69 -11.08 -9.53 -5.69
CA ASP A 69 -12.22 -9.06 -6.46
C ASP A 69 -12.01 -9.20 -7.99
N GLN A 70 -10.78 -8.91 -8.46
CA GLN A 70 -10.43 -9.03 -9.87
C GLN A 70 -10.25 -10.48 -10.36
N TYR A 71 -9.59 -11.34 -9.57
CA TYR A 71 -9.19 -12.69 -10.00
C TYR A 71 -10.06 -13.82 -9.40
N LYS A 72 -10.86 -13.54 -8.37
CA LYS A 72 -11.70 -14.48 -7.60
C LYS A 72 -10.98 -15.72 -7.04
N GLU A 73 -9.65 -15.70 -6.91
CA GLU A 73 -8.89 -16.83 -6.36
C GLU A 73 -8.92 -16.88 -4.84
N ARG A 74 -9.30 -18.04 -4.27
CA ARG A 74 -9.43 -18.22 -2.81
C ARG A 74 -8.13 -18.02 -2.02
N LEU A 75 -6.97 -18.14 -2.66
CA LEU A 75 -5.68 -17.95 -2.00
C LEU A 75 -5.45 -16.48 -1.61
N TYR A 76 -5.84 -15.53 -2.48
CA TYR A 76 -5.66 -14.09 -2.20
C TYR A 76 -6.47 -13.65 -0.98
N ILE A 77 -7.71 -14.15 -0.83
CA ILE A 77 -8.54 -13.80 0.32
C ILE A 77 -8.04 -14.45 1.61
N GLN A 78 -7.55 -15.70 1.58
CA GLN A 78 -6.97 -16.34 2.76
C GLN A 78 -5.75 -15.57 3.26
N VAL A 79 -4.81 -15.26 2.36
CA VAL A 79 -3.60 -14.50 2.71
C VAL A 79 -3.98 -13.09 3.17
N GLY A 80 -4.91 -12.41 2.48
CA GLY A 80 -5.40 -11.09 2.88
C GLY A 80 -6.03 -11.07 4.28
N VAL A 81 -6.86 -12.06 4.62
CA VAL A 81 -7.47 -12.18 5.95
C VAL A 81 -6.41 -12.40 7.03
N VAL A 82 -5.45 -13.29 6.79
CA VAL A 82 -4.35 -13.55 7.75
C VAL A 82 -3.53 -12.28 7.98
N LEU A 83 -3.12 -11.58 6.91
CA LEU A 83 -2.42 -10.30 7.05
C LEU A 83 -3.27 -9.25 7.78
N GLY A 84 -4.57 -9.19 7.49
CA GLY A 84 -5.51 -8.28 8.16
C GLY A 84 -5.60 -8.53 9.66
N ILE A 85 -5.72 -9.79 10.08
CA ILE A 85 -5.75 -10.17 11.50
C ILE A 85 -4.44 -9.76 12.20
N VAL A 86 -3.29 -10.02 11.58
CA VAL A 86 -1.97 -9.61 12.11
C VAL A 86 -1.90 -8.09 12.25
N GLY A 87 -2.35 -7.36 11.22
CA GLY A 87 -2.39 -5.90 11.25
C GLY A 87 -3.29 -5.35 12.36
N VAL A 88 -4.50 -5.88 12.52
CA VAL A 88 -5.41 -5.47 13.59
C VAL A 88 -4.84 -5.79 14.97
N ALA A 89 -4.25 -6.97 15.17
CA ALA A 89 -3.61 -7.34 16.42
C ALA A 89 -2.47 -6.38 16.79
N LEU A 90 -1.63 -6.01 15.81
CA LEU A 90 -0.56 -5.02 16.01
C LEU A 90 -1.10 -3.61 16.30
N LEU A 91 -2.20 -3.19 15.64
CA LEU A 91 -2.86 -1.91 15.92
C LEU A 91 -3.45 -1.88 17.34
N VAL A 92 -4.14 -2.93 17.76
CA VAL A 92 -4.72 -3.02 19.11
C VAL A 92 -3.59 -3.01 20.15
N TRP A 93 -2.53 -3.76 19.91
CA TRP A 93 -1.35 -3.76 20.78
C TRP A 93 -0.68 -2.38 20.85
N PHE A 94 -0.58 -1.68 19.73
CA PHE A 94 -0.10 -0.30 19.69
C PHE A 94 -1.03 0.66 20.43
N GLY A 95 -2.35 0.50 20.33
CA GLY A 95 -3.32 1.36 21.05
C GLY A 95 -3.36 1.12 22.56
N ILE A 96 -3.07 -0.09 23.03
CA ILE A 96 -3.08 -0.45 24.46
C ILE A 96 -1.73 -0.19 25.14
N MET A 97 -0.61 -0.41 24.43
CA MET A 97 0.76 -0.28 24.97
C MET A 97 1.57 0.88 24.39
N GLY A 98 0.94 1.74 23.59
CA GLY A 98 1.57 2.89 22.92
C GLY A 98 1.80 4.06 23.85
#